data_AF-A0A2V6WT90-F1
#
_entry.id   AF-A0A2V6WT90-F1
#
_cell.length_a   1.000
_cell.length_b   1.000
_cell.length_c   1.000
_cell.angle_alpha   90.00
_cell.angle_beta   90.00
_cell.angle_gamma   90.00
#
_symmetry.space_group_name_H-M   'P 1'
#
loop_
_entity.id
_entity.type
_entity.pdbx_description
1 polymer ?
#
loop_
_entity_poly.entity_id
_entity_poly.type
_entity_poly.pdbx_seq_one_letter_code
_entity_poly.pdbx_strand_id
1 'polypeptide(L)'
;MATPHRLGIALIALMLSVGGMSATPAPGAPGARAAPPELVNELRPLVEHARQRFEARDATGVLAHVSEQYRSGGLTKADLRQQILAMFSLYEVLRARLTIDDVQVVDGAVWVYAAQCPVACRSWAG
;
A
#
# COMPACT_ATOMS: atom_id res chain seq x y z
N MET A 1 36.95 4.29 22.00
CA MET A 1 36.69 4.41 20.56
C MET A 1 35.21 4.10 20.32
N ALA A 2 34.38 5.14 20.25
CA ALA A 2 32.94 5.02 20.08
C ALA A 2 32.63 4.70 18.61
N THR A 3 31.83 3.66 18.39
CA THR A 3 31.53 3.06 17.10
C THR A 3 30.70 4.00 16.21
N PRO A 4 31.16 4.30 14.97
CA PRO A 4 30.51 5.26 14.07
C PRO A 4 29.12 4.82 13.57
N HIS A 5 28.77 3.55 13.72
CA HIS A 5 27.49 2.98 13.26
C HIS A 5 26.27 3.39 14.11
N ARG A 6 26.46 3.70 15.40
CA ARG A 6 25.33 4.08 16.28
C ARG A 6 24.81 5.49 15.98
N LEU A 7 25.68 6.37 15.50
CA LEU A 7 25.33 7.73 15.11
C LEU A 7 24.53 7.76 13.79
N GLY A 8 24.84 6.88 12.84
CA GLY A 8 24.12 6.77 11.57
C GLY A 8 22.67 6.32 11.74
N ILE A 9 22.41 5.33 12.61
CA ILE A 9 21.05 4.83 12.87
C ILE A 9 20.20 5.88 13.60
N ALA A 10 20.78 6.62 14.54
CA ALA A 10 20.10 7.70 15.24
C ALA A 10 19.72 8.87 14.30
N LEU A 11 20.56 9.18 13.31
CA LEU A 11 20.28 10.22 12.32
C LEU A 11 19.17 9.81 11.33
N ILE A 12 19.13 8.54 10.91
CA ILE A 12 18.05 8.01 10.06
C ILE A 12 16.72 8.03 10.82
N ALA A 13 16.71 7.64 12.10
CA ALA A 13 15.51 7.70 12.95
C ALA A 13 15.01 9.14 13.19
N LEU A 14 15.93 10.11 13.29
CA LEU A 14 15.59 11.52 13.47
C LEU A 14 15.08 12.18 12.17
N MET A 15 15.57 11.76 11.00
CA MET A 15 15.03 12.25 9.72
C MET A 15 13.63 11.70 9.40
N LEU A 16 13.28 10.52 9.95
CA LEU A 16 11.91 9.98 9.88
C LEU A 16 10.90 10.75 10.74
N SER A 17 11.35 11.62 11.66
CA SER A 17 10.47 12.35 12.58
C SER A 17 9.97 13.71 12.04
N VAL A 18 10.50 14.19 10.90
CA VAL A 18 10.20 15.54 10.36
C VAL A 18 9.39 15.50 9.06
N GLY A 19 8.93 14.31 8.64
CA GLY A 19 7.97 14.20 7.55
C GLY A 19 6.56 14.50 8.07
N GLY A 20 5.98 15.63 7.68
CA GLY A 20 4.56 15.93 7.91
C GLY A 20 3.70 14.74 7.46
N MET A 21 3.24 13.95 8.41
CA MET A 21 2.37 12.80 8.19
C MET A 21 1.06 13.36 7.66
N SER A 22 0.79 13.24 6.37
CA SER A 22 -0.58 13.32 5.89
C SER A 22 -1.31 12.15 6.55
N ALA A 23 -2.13 12.45 7.56
CA ALA A 23 -2.80 11.44 8.33
C ALA A 23 -3.76 10.68 7.40
N THR A 24 -3.54 9.38 7.23
CA THR A 24 -4.52 8.48 6.61
C THR A 24 -5.80 8.56 7.44
N PRO A 25 -6.95 8.98 6.88
CA PRO A 25 -8.20 9.01 7.60
C PRO A 25 -8.58 7.59 8.01
N ALA A 26 -9.10 7.47 9.23
CA ALA A 26 -9.69 6.23 9.68
C ALA A 26 -10.99 5.97 8.91
N PRO A 27 -11.38 4.69 8.71
CA PRO A 27 -12.70 4.37 8.19
C PRO A 27 -13.79 5.08 9.02
N GLY A 28 -14.65 5.85 8.36
CA GLY A 28 -15.74 6.58 9.03
C GLY A 28 -15.31 7.92 9.64
N ALA A 29 -14.17 8.49 9.22
CA ALA A 29 -13.76 9.84 9.60
C ALA A 29 -14.84 10.89 9.27
N PRO A 30 -14.93 12.01 10.01
CA PRO A 30 -15.83 13.11 9.68
C PRO A 30 -15.64 13.57 8.23
N GLY A 31 -16.74 13.71 7.48
CA GLY A 31 -16.71 14.03 6.04
C GLY A 31 -16.58 12.82 5.11
N ALA A 32 -16.40 11.61 5.65
CA ALA A 32 -16.44 10.39 4.87
C ALA A 32 -17.85 10.09 4.35
N ARG A 33 -17.95 9.85 3.04
CA ARG A 33 -19.16 9.35 2.39
C ARG A 33 -18.85 8.02 1.70
N ALA A 34 -19.80 7.10 1.72
CA ALA A 34 -19.70 5.88 0.91
C ALA A 34 -19.46 6.25 -0.56
N ALA A 35 -18.50 5.57 -1.21
CA ALA A 35 -18.24 5.75 -2.63
C ALA A 35 -19.45 5.32 -3.47
N PRO A 36 -19.72 5.98 -4.61
CA PRO A 36 -20.70 5.51 -5.58
C PRO A 36 -20.38 4.08 -6.03
N PRO A 37 -21.38 3.21 -6.23
CA PRO A 37 -21.15 1.81 -6.59
C PRO A 37 -20.39 1.66 -7.92
N GLU A 38 -20.55 2.61 -8.85
CA GLU A 38 -19.84 2.67 -10.13
C GLU A 38 -18.33 2.77 -9.91
N LEU A 39 -17.89 3.67 -9.01
CA LEU A 39 -16.47 3.86 -8.68
C LEU A 39 -15.88 2.60 -8.03
N VAL A 40 -16.64 1.94 -7.16
CA VAL A 40 -16.20 0.68 -6.52
C VAL A 40 -16.03 -0.43 -7.55
N ASN A 41 -16.96 -0.50 -8.52
CA ASN A 41 -16.92 -1.47 -9.62
C ASN A 41 -15.73 -1.23 -10.56
N GLU A 42 -15.29 0.02 -10.74
CA GLU A 42 -14.09 0.36 -11.50
C GLU A 42 -12.80 0.04 -10.74
N LEU A 43 -12.76 0.27 -9.42
CA LEU A 43 -11.55 0.05 -8.61
C LEU A 43 -11.22 -1.41 -8.38
N ARG A 44 -12.23 -2.26 -8.16
CA ARG A 44 -12.05 -3.71 -7.92
C ARG A 44 -11.16 -4.39 -8.98
N PRO A 45 -11.44 -4.29 -10.29
CA PRO A 45 -10.61 -4.94 -11.30
C PRO A 45 -9.19 -4.34 -11.38
N LEU A 46 -9.02 -3.03 -11.13
CA LEU A 46 -7.69 -2.40 -11.13
C LEU A 46 -6.81 -2.95 -10.00
N VAL A 47 -7.38 -3.09 -8.81
CA VAL A 47 -6.70 -3.65 -7.63
C VAL A 47 -6.36 -5.13 -7.86
N GLU A 48 -7.29 -5.89 -8.44
CA GLU A 48 -7.08 -7.29 -8.78
C GLU A 48 -5.99 -7.47 -9.85
N HIS A 49 -5.94 -6.61 -10.87
CA HIS A 49 -4.86 -6.62 -11.86
C HIS A 49 -3.51 -6.30 -11.23
N ALA A 50 -3.43 -5.30 -10.35
CA ALA A 50 -2.19 -4.98 -9.63
C ALA A 50 -1.74 -6.18 -8.76
N ARG A 51 -2.67 -6.88 -8.10
CA ARG A 51 -2.40 -8.12 -7.35
C ARG A 51 -1.82 -9.22 -8.23
N GLN A 52 -2.42 -9.46 -9.40
CA GLN A 52 -1.94 -10.48 -10.34
C GLN A 52 -0.53 -10.16 -10.86
N ARG A 53 -0.25 -8.90 -11.20
CA ARG A 53 1.11 -8.46 -11.59
C ARG A 53 2.12 -8.66 -10.48
N PHE A 54 1.72 -8.39 -9.24
CA PHE A 54 2.55 -8.61 -8.07
C PHE A 54 2.90 -10.09 -7.88
N GLU A 55 1.91 -10.99 -7.96
CA GLU A 55 2.13 -12.44 -7.86
C GLU A 55 2.97 -12.99 -9.03
N ALA A 56 2.83 -12.39 -10.22
CA ALA A 56 3.65 -12.69 -11.38
C ALA A 56 5.07 -12.09 -11.32
N ARG A 57 5.43 -11.39 -10.23
CA ARG A 57 6.71 -10.70 -10.04
C ARG A 57 7.00 -9.66 -11.13
N ASP A 58 5.96 -9.05 -11.69
CA ASP A 58 6.05 -7.98 -12.68
C ASP A 58 6.03 -6.60 -12.01
N ALA A 59 7.21 -6.09 -11.67
CA ALA A 59 7.36 -4.82 -10.95
C ALA A 59 6.87 -3.63 -11.79
N THR A 60 7.13 -3.67 -13.11
CA THR A 60 6.68 -2.62 -14.03
C THR A 60 5.16 -2.61 -14.13
N GLY A 61 4.54 -3.79 -14.24
CA GLY A 61 3.09 -3.94 -14.24
C GLY A 61 2.43 -3.44 -12.96
N VAL A 62 3.00 -3.72 -11.79
CA VAL A 62 2.50 -3.17 -10.51
C VAL A 62 2.61 -1.65 -10.50
N LEU A 63 3.76 -1.09 -10.89
CA LEU A 63 4.01 0.35 -10.85
C LEU A 63 3.19 1.14 -11.88
N ALA A 64 2.64 0.49 -12.91
CA ALA A 64 1.70 1.13 -13.84
C ALA A 64 0.39 1.57 -13.15
N HIS A 65 0.04 0.95 -12.02
CA HIS A 65 -1.12 1.33 -11.21
C HIS A 65 -0.81 2.37 -10.12
N VAL A 66 0.44 2.83 -10.02
CA VAL A 66 0.89 3.81 -9.02
C VAL A 66 1.10 5.16 -9.67
N SER A 67 0.51 6.22 -9.11
CA SER A 67 0.70 7.60 -9.58
C SER A 67 2.17 8.02 -9.54
N GLU A 68 2.63 8.80 -10.52
CA GLU A 68 3.97 9.43 -10.49
C GLU A 68 4.14 10.37 -9.29
N GLN A 69 3.04 10.93 -8.78
CA GLN A 69 3.00 11.79 -7.61
C GLN A 69 2.90 11.01 -6.29
N TYR A 70 2.96 9.68 -6.32
CA TYR A 70 2.86 8.84 -5.13
C TYR A 70 3.86 9.26 -4.05
N ARG A 71 3.35 9.52 -2.86
CA ARG A 71 4.11 9.81 -1.64
C ARG A 71 3.41 9.14 -0.46
N SER A 72 4.13 8.29 0.28
CA SER A 72 3.62 7.67 1.52
C SER A 72 4.74 7.51 2.53
N GLY A 73 4.60 8.06 3.74
CA GLY A 73 5.65 7.99 4.76
C GLY A 73 7.02 8.49 4.30
N GLY A 74 7.06 9.45 3.38
CA GLY A 74 8.29 9.95 2.74
C GLY A 74 8.80 9.11 1.55
N LEU A 75 8.20 7.96 1.27
CA LEU A 75 8.56 7.10 0.14
C LEU A 75 7.95 7.60 -1.17
N THR A 76 8.77 7.63 -2.22
CA THR A 76 8.36 7.92 -3.60
C THR A 76 8.03 6.66 -4.39
N LYS A 77 7.48 6.81 -5.60
CA LYS A 77 7.28 5.69 -6.53
C LYS A 77 8.60 4.96 -6.86
N ALA A 78 9.72 5.70 -6.90
CA ALA A 78 11.04 5.11 -7.12
C ALA A 78 11.48 4.25 -5.93
N ASP A 79 11.21 4.69 -4.69
CA ASP A 79 11.51 3.92 -3.49
C ASP A 79 10.64 2.65 -3.41
N LEU A 80 9.35 2.78 -3.74
CA LEU A 80 8.44 1.64 -3.85
C LEU A 80 8.92 0.61 -4.86
N ARG A 81 9.46 1.05 -6.01
CA ARG A 81 10.08 0.15 -7.00
C ARG A 81 11.22 -0.66 -6.39
N GLN A 82 12.11 -0.01 -5.65
CA GLN A 82 13.25 -0.71 -5.02
C GLN A 82 12.78 -1.72 -3.99
N GLN A 83 11.77 -1.38 -3.18
CA GLN A 83 11.18 -2.30 -2.20
C GLN A 83 10.55 -3.54 -2.85
N ILE A 84 9.78 -3.35 -3.93
CA ILE A 84 9.17 -4.45 -4.69
C ILE A 84 10.25 -5.37 -5.26
N LEU A 85 11.29 -4.80 -5.90
CA LEU A 85 12.38 -5.58 -6.47
C LEU A 85 13.18 -6.34 -5.40
N ALA A 86 13.43 -5.71 -4.25
CA ALA A 86 14.07 -6.38 -3.13
C ALA A 86 13.25 -7.60 -2.68
N MET A 87 11.93 -7.44 -2.50
CA MET A 87 11.05 -8.55 -2.15
C MET A 87 11.03 -9.65 -3.22
N PHE A 88 11.01 -9.29 -4.51
CA PHE A 88 11.04 -10.25 -5.60
C PHE A 88 12.37 -11.02 -5.66
N SER A 89 13.47 -10.46 -5.14
CA SER A 89 14.74 -11.18 -5.05
C SER A 89 14.77 -12.21 -3.90
N LEU A 90 13.97 -11.99 -2.86
CA LEU A 90 13.93 -12.81 -1.65
C LEU A 90 12.97 -14.00 -1.75
N TYR A 91 11.90 -13.88 -2.54
CA TYR A 91 10.84 -14.88 -2.62
C TYR A 91 10.66 -15.41 -4.04
N GLU A 92 10.71 -16.73 -4.18
CA GLU A 92 10.45 -17.39 -5.46
C GLU A 92 8.96 -17.35 -5.83
N VAL A 93 8.10 -17.48 -4.82
CA VAL A 93 6.64 -17.47 -4.95
C VAL A 93 6.07 -16.40 -4.04
N LEU A 94 5.24 -15.53 -4.61
CA LEU A 94 4.51 -14.49 -3.88
C LEU A 94 3.00 -14.71 -4.02
N ARG A 95 2.29 -14.52 -2.91
CA ARG A 95 0.83 -14.52 -2.86
C ARG A 95 0.37 -13.32 -2.05
N ALA A 96 -0.55 -12.54 -2.61
CA ALA A 96 -1.15 -11.41 -1.94
C ALA A 96 -2.66 -11.67 -1.81
N ARG A 97 -3.16 -11.69 -0.57
CA ARG A 97 -4.59 -11.73 -0.29
C ARG A 97 -5.05 -10.33 0.06
N LEU A 98 -5.94 -9.80 -0.74
CA LEU A 98 -6.47 -8.46 -0.58
C LEU A 98 -7.98 -8.50 -0.82
N THR A 99 -8.73 -8.05 0.17
CA THR A 99 -10.18 -7.85 0.06
C THR A 99 -10.45 -6.37 0.26
N ILE A 100 -11.17 -5.74 -0.66
CA ILE A 100 -11.68 -4.38 -0.45
C ILE A 100 -12.90 -4.49 0.46
N ASP A 101 -12.75 -4.04 1.70
CA ASP A 101 -13.82 -4.08 2.70
C ASP A 101 -14.72 -2.85 2.58
N ASP A 102 -14.13 -1.69 2.29
CA ASP A 102 -14.85 -0.43 2.18
C ASP A 102 -14.12 0.55 1.24
N VAL A 103 -14.90 1.43 0.62
CA VAL A 103 -14.40 2.53 -0.19
C VAL A 103 -15.15 3.80 0.20
N GLN A 104 -14.39 4.80 0.66
CA GLN A 104 -14.94 6.07 1.11
C GLN A 104 -14.39 7.21 0.27
N VAL A 105 -15.20 8.24 0.09
CA VAL A 105 -14.77 9.54 -0.41
C VAL A 105 -14.65 10.48 0.78
N VAL A 106 -13.46 11.03 1.00
CA VAL A 106 -13.16 11.98 2.08
C VAL A 106 -12.52 13.21 1.42
N ASP A 107 -13.14 14.38 1.58
CA ASP A 107 -12.67 15.65 0.99
C ASP A 107 -12.38 15.57 -0.53
N GLY A 108 -13.20 14.79 -1.26
CA GLY A 108 -13.04 14.58 -2.71
C GLY A 108 -11.95 13.58 -3.11
N ALA A 109 -11.19 13.06 -2.15
CA ALA A 109 -10.24 11.98 -2.37
C ALA A 109 -10.88 10.60 -2.10
N VAL A 110 -10.49 9.61 -2.88
CA VAL A 110 -10.98 8.23 -2.75
C VAL A 110 -10.02 7.44 -1.85
N TRP A 111 -10.57 6.86 -0.79
CA TRP A 111 -9.88 6.00 0.15
C TRP A 111 -10.39 4.57 0.00
N VAL A 112 -9.48 3.65 -0.30
CA VAL A 112 -9.76 2.21 -0.38
C VAL A 112 -9.24 1.57 0.90
N TYR A 113 -10.15 0.96 1.67
CA TYR A 113 -9.81 0.21 2.86
C TYR A 113 -9.82 -1.28 2.53
N ALA A 114 -8.72 -1.94 2.84
CA ALA A 114 -8.56 -3.35 2.63
C ALA A 114 -7.94 -3.99 3.87
N ALA A 115 -8.55 -5.06 4.36
CA ALA A 115 -7.96 -5.90 5.38
C ALA A 115 -7.02 -6.94 4.75
N GLN A 116 -5.85 -7.10 5.35
CA GLN A 116 -5.17 -8.39 5.29
C GLN A 116 -5.97 -9.37 6.15
N CYS A 117 -6.59 -10.38 5.53
CA CYS A 117 -7.43 -11.36 6.21
C CYS A 117 -6.71 -11.97 7.45
N PRO A 118 -7.20 -11.76 8.69
CA PRO A 118 -6.67 -12.45 9.86
C PRO A 118 -7.30 -13.86 9.94
N VAL A 119 -6.67 -14.85 9.31
CA VAL A 119 -6.73 -16.31 9.63
C VAL A 119 -8.12 -17.02 9.57
N ALA A 120 -9.25 -16.33 9.45
CA ALA A 120 -10.60 -16.90 9.65
C ALA A 120 -11.45 -17.13 8.38
N CYS A 121 -10.93 -16.95 7.16
CA CYS A 121 -11.57 -17.42 5.93
C CYS A 121 -11.06 -18.82 5.52
N ARG A 122 -11.03 -19.78 6.47
CA ARG A 122 -10.56 -21.16 6.22
C ARG A 122 -11.68 -22.15 5.84
N SER A 123 -12.89 -21.70 5.48
CA SER A 123 -14.02 -22.63 5.28
C SER A 123 -14.81 -22.53 3.98
N TRP A 124 -14.46 -21.67 3.00
CA TRP A 124 -15.28 -21.52 1.79
C TRP A 124 -14.44 -21.42 0.51
N ALA A 125 -13.97 -22.56 0.04
CA ALA A 125 -13.83 -22.91 -1.37
C ALA A 125 -13.53 -24.42 -1.42
N GLY A 126 -14.60 -25.21 -1.29
CA GLY A 126 -14.63 -26.57 -1.82
C GLY A 126 -14.78 -26.54 -3.34
#